data_AF-A0A1J8QBI3-F1
#
_entry.id   AF-A0A1J8QBI3-F1
#
_cell.length_a   1.000
_cell.length_b   1.000
_cell.length_c   1.000
_cell.angle_alpha   90.00
_cell.angle_beta   90.00
_cell.angle_gamma   90.00
#
_symmetry.space_group_name_H-M   'P 1'
#
loop_
_entity.id
_entity.type
_entity.pdbx_description
1 polymer ?
#
loop_
_entity_poly.entity_id
_entity_poly.type
_entity_poly.pdbx_seq_one_letter_code
_entity_poly.pdbx_strand_id
1 'polypeptide(L)'
;IVYSQPADTGTGTNVNTQLVYAIDHLKSTHNPMRLQDIAIVTNTPLDTDMVLLEKFKSHDRIQWDPKTDLYSYRHEFSFRNKAALLTEIQRQTRKGGGIPVRALKESWKEAPQAIEELEKEGEVLVTRTVKDGQLRMVFWNEIKPDDDSGGKQVEKGK
;
A
#
# COMPACT_ATOMS: atom_id res chain seq x y z
N ILE A 1 49.75 -9.38 -0.26
CA ILE A 1 48.67 -9.15 -1.25
C ILE A 1 47.49 -8.57 -0.48
N VAL A 2 47.22 -7.28 -0.66
CA VAL A 2 46.10 -6.58 -0.01
C VAL A 2 44.85 -6.88 -0.82
N TYR A 3 43.87 -7.55 -0.22
CA TYR A 3 42.57 -7.77 -0.82
C TYR A 3 41.76 -6.47 -0.69
N SER A 4 41.64 -5.74 -1.79
CA SER A 4 40.65 -4.67 -1.92
C SER A 4 39.25 -5.31 -1.92
N GLN A 5 38.47 -5.10 -0.86
CA GLN A 5 37.02 -5.27 -0.95
C GLN A 5 36.50 -4.32 -2.04
N PRO A 6 35.54 -4.74 -2.89
CA PRO A 6 34.92 -3.81 -3.82
C PRO A 6 34.20 -2.74 -3.01
N ALA A 7 34.68 -1.50 -3.12
CA ALA A 7 34.03 -0.34 -2.55
C ALA A 7 32.66 -0.20 -3.22
N ASP A 8 31.60 -0.23 -2.41
CA ASP A 8 30.21 -0.01 -2.78
C ASP A 8 30.04 1.45 -3.26
N THR A 9 30.45 1.73 -4.50
CA THR A 9 30.76 3.09 -5.01
C THR A 9 29.66 3.66 -5.90
N GLY A 10 28.40 3.61 -5.46
CA GLY A 10 27.34 4.34 -6.16
C GLY A 10 25.90 4.09 -5.73
N THR A 11 25.68 3.20 -4.75
CA THR A 11 24.32 2.84 -4.32
C THR A 11 23.55 4.03 -3.74
N GLY A 12 24.22 5.07 -3.21
CA GLY A 12 23.60 6.31 -2.70
C GLY A 12 23.60 7.54 -3.63
N THR A 13 24.28 7.47 -4.79
CA THR A 13 24.30 8.60 -5.76
C THR A 13 23.29 8.41 -6.89
N ASN A 14 22.70 7.21 -7.01
CA ASN A 14 21.67 6.96 -7.98
C ASN A 14 20.38 7.71 -7.60
N VAL A 15 19.87 8.52 -8.53
CA VAL A 15 18.64 9.31 -8.37
C VAL A 15 17.46 8.46 -7.90
N ASN A 16 17.32 7.22 -8.38
CA ASN A 16 16.23 6.35 -7.95
C ASN A 16 16.40 5.87 -6.50
N THR A 17 17.63 5.63 -6.05
CA THR A 17 17.86 5.28 -4.63
C THR A 17 17.55 6.47 -3.73
N GLN A 18 18.00 7.67 -4.11
CA GLN A 18 17.72 8.90 -3.35
C GLN A 18 16.21 9.18 -3.28
N LEU A 19 15.51 8.96 -4.39
CA LEU A 19 14.05 9.05 -4.43
C LEU A 19 13.38 8.08 -3.44
N VAL A 20 13.85 6.82 -3.38
CA VAL A 20 13.34 5.83 -2.43
C VAL A 20 13.58 6.30 -0.99
N TYR A 21 14.76 6.84 -0.65
CA TYR A 21 15.02 7.36 0.69
C TYR A 21 14.06 8.48 1.09
N ALA A 22 13.82 9.45 0.21
CA ALA A 22 12.86 10.53 0.43
C ALA A 22 11.43 10.00 0.66
N ILE A 23 10.99 9.06 -0.16
CA ILE A 23 9.63 8.48 -0.08
C ILE A 23 9.47 7.64 1.18
N ASP A 24 10.45 6.79 1.53
CA ASP A 24 10.38 5.94 2.72
C ASP A 24 10.41 6.78 4.00
N HIS A 25 11.13 7.89 4.01
CA HIS A 25 11.09 8.83 5.12
C HIS A 25 9.70 9.45 5.32
N LEU A 26 9.06 9.90 4.23
CA LEU A 26 7.69 10.39 4.31
C LEU A 26 6.67 9.29 4.63
N LYS A 27 6.89 8.05 4.17
CA LYS A 27 6.02 6.90 4.49
C LYS A 27 6.03 6.59 5.99
N SER A 28 7.16 6.76 6.66
CA SER A 28 7.30 6.53 8.10
C SER A 28 6.85 7.73 8.95
N THR A 29 6.83 8.94 8.37
CA THR A 29 6.46 10.18 9.06
C THR A 29 5.00 10.55 8.80
N HIS A 30 4.20 10.70 9.86
CA HIS A 30 2.78 11.02 9.70
C HIS A 30 2.49 12.50 9.39
N ASN A 31 3.48 13.38 9.58
CA ASN A 31 3.31 14.83 9.45
C ASN A 31 3.86 15.33 8.10
N PRO A 32 3.17 16.29 7.44
CA PRO A 32 3.71 16.97 6.26
C PRO A 32 5.03 17.70 6.58
N MET A 33 5.97 17.70 5.63
CA MET A 33 7.31 18.26 5.78
C MET A 33 7.67 19.20 4.63
N ARG A 34 8.56 20.16 4.89
CA ARG A 34 9.13 21.01 3.83
C ARG A 34 10.11 20.20 2.99
N LEU A 35 10.28 20.58 1.73
CA LEU A 35 11.23 19.94 0.82
C LEU A 35 12.67 19.92 1.39
N GLN A 36 13.10 21.05 1.98
CA GLN A 36 14.43 21.21 2.57
C GLN A 36 14.64 20.29 3.78
N ASP A 37 13.63 20.15 4.63
CA ASP A 37 13.71 19.27 5.81
C ASP A 37 13.86 17.81 5.37
N ILE A 38 13.14 17.39 4.31
CA ILE A 38 13.26 16.04 3.75
C ILE A 38 14.66 15.82 3.17
N ALA A 39 15.18 16.79 2.40
CA ALA A 39 16.54 16.73 1.84
C ALA A 39 17.61 16.55 2.93
N ILE A 40 17.50 17.32 4.02
CA ILE A 40 18.41 17.26 5.16
C ILE A 40 18.33 15.91 5.87
N VAL A 41 17.13 15.46 6.25
CA VAL A 41 16.96 14.22 7.05
C VAL A 41 17.35 12.98 6.25
N THR A 42 17.09 12.97 4.95
CA THR A 42 17.44 11.84 4.09
C THR A 42 18.85 11.93 3.51
N ASN A 43 19.55 13.05 3.73
CA ASN A 43 20.86 13.34 3.15
C ASN A 43 20.88 13.16 1.63
N THR A 44 19.85 13.68 0.96
CA THR A 44 19.69 13.63 -0.50
C THR A 44 19.66 15.04 -1.09
N PRO A 45 20.12 15.24 -2.34
CA PRO A 45 20.07 16.55 -3.00
C PRO A 45 18.65 16.87 -3.53
N LEU A 46 17.60 16.51 -2.79
CA LEU A 46 16.21 16.59 -3.24
C LEU A 46 15.75 18.03 -3.56
N ASP A 47 16.36 19.02 -2.94
CA ASP A 47 16.08 20.44 -3.12
C ASP A 47 17.00 21.15 -4.13
N THR A 48 18.05 20.47 -4.59
CA THR A 48 19.10 21.03 -5.45
C THR A 48 19.23 20.31 -6.80
N ASP A 49 18.97 19.00 -6.85
CA ASP A 49 18.92 18.21 -8.08
C ASP A 49 17.52 18.28 -8.69
N MET A 50 17.41 18.97 -9.82
CA MET A 50 16.14 19.15 -10.54
C MET A 50 15.52 17.83 -11.03
N VAL A 51 16.33 16.85 -11.42
CA VAL A 51 15.84 15.57 -11.95
C VAL A 51 15.23 14.74 -10.81
N LEU A 52 15.89 14.73 -9.65
CA LEU A 52 15.36 14.10 -8.44
C LEU A 52 14.07 14.78 -7.99
N LEU A 53 14.06 16.12 -7.95
CA LEU A 53 12.89 16.91 -7.56
C LEU A 53 11.69 16.66 -8.46
N GLU A 54 11.88 16.63 -9.77
CA GLU A 54 10.82 16.38 -10.74
C GLU A 54 10.22 14.97 -10.52
N LYS A 55 11.08 13.95 -10.41
CA LYS A 55 10.66 12.57 -10.12
C LYS A 55 9.91 12.46 -8.80
N PHE A 56 10.35 13.19 -7.77
CA PHE A 56 9.70 13.20 -6.47
C PHE A 56 8.31 13.84 -6.53
N LYS A 57 8.19 15.00 -7.19
CA LYS A 57 6.90 15.69 -7.36
C LYS A 57 5.92 14.91 -8.24
N SER A 58 6.41 14.17 -9.23
CA SER A 58 5.57 13.35 -10.11
C SER A 58 5.19 12.00 -9.52
N HIS A 59 5.70 11.64 -8.34
CA HIS A 59 5.50 10.32 -7.77
C HIS A 59 4.09 10.16 -7.18
N ASP A 60 3.36 9.10 -7.55
CA ASP A 60 1.95 8.88 -7.15
C ASP A 60 1.71 8.87 -5.63
N ARG A 61 2.76 8.54 -4.87
CA ARG A 61 2.74 8.49 -3.39
C ARG A 61 3.08 9.81 -2.71
N ILE A 62 3.39 10.86 -3.46
CA ILE A 62 3.72 12.16 -2.91
C ILE A 62 2.53 13.09 -3.11
N GLN A 63 2.10 13.73 -2.03
CA GLN A 63 1.11 14.78 -2.05
C GLN A 63 1.76 16.09 -1.66
N TRP A 64 1.53 17.13 -2.45
CA TRP A 64 1.98 18.49 -2.18
C TRP A 64 0.77 19.39 -1.90
N ASP A 65 0.85 20.18 -0.83
CA ASP A 65 -0.13 21.21 -0.53
C ASP A 65 0.40 22.59 -0.95
N PRO A 66 -0.16 23.23 -2.00
CA PRO A 66 0.33 24.52 -2.50
C PRO A 66 0.12 25.68 -1.52
N LYS A 67 -0.74 25.53 -0.50
CA LYS A 67 -0.99 26.60 0.49
C LYS A 67 0.09 26.66 1.57
N THR A 68 0.57 25.48 1.98
CA THR A 68 1.53 25.34 3.08
C THR A 68 2.94 25.05 2.58
N ASP A 69 3.08 24.69 1.29
CA ASP A 69 4.30 24.22 0.65
C ASP A 69 4.92 23.01 1.38
N LEU A 70 4.05 22.11 1.85
CA LEU A 70 4.43 20.88 2.54
C LEU A 70 4.13 19.65 1.69
N TYR A 71 4.97 18.63 1.87
CA TYR A 71 4.88 17.34 1.22
C TYR A 71 4.52 16.27 2.23
N SER A 72 3.63 15.35 1.86
CA SER A 72 3.23 14.22 2.69
C SER A 72 3.11 12.95 1.87
N TYR A 73 3.17 11.79 2.55
CA TYR A 73 2.97 10.51 1.90
C TYR A 73 1.49 10.21 1.70
N ARG A 74 1.11 9.91 0.46
CA ARG A 74 -0.21 9.45 0.09
C ARG A 74 -0.32 7.93 0.24
N HIS A 75 -0.94 7.50 1.33
CA HIS A 75 -1.29 6.09 1.52
C HIS A 75 -2.25 5.60 0.42
N GLU A 76 -2.12 4.33 0.06
CA GLU A 76 -3.01 3.71 -0.96
C GLU A 76 -4.42 3.66 -0.42
N PHE A 77 -4.49 3.34 0.87
CA PHE A 77 -5.70 3.16 1.61
C PHE A 77 -5.64 3.98 2.90
N SER A 78 -6.68 4.77 3.14
CA SER A 78 -6.83 5.60 4.34
C SER A 78 -7.84 5.03 5.34
N PHE A 79 -8.48 3.89 5.06
CA PHE A 79 -9.45 3.30 5.97
C PHE A 79 -8.79 2.86 7.30
N ARG A 80 -9.55 2.98 8.39
CA ARG A 80 -9.14 2.60 9.76
C ARG A 80 -10.23 1.84 10.51
N ASN A 81 -11.25 1.38 9.80
CA ASN A 81 -12.37 0.64 10.36
C ASN A 81 -12.98 -0.30 9.31
N LYS A 82 -13.79 -1.26 9.77
CA LYS A 82 -14.40 -2.31 8.94
C LYS A 82 -15.31 -1.75 7.83
N ALA A 83 -16.10 -0.73 8.11
CA ALA A 83 -17.03 -0.15 7.14
C ALA A 83 -16.31 0.55 5.97
N ALA A 84 -15.27 1.34 6.29
CA ALA A 84 -14.44 2.00 5.29
C ALA A 84 -13.62 0.99 4.48
N LEU A 85 -13.13 -0.08 5.11
CA LEU A 85 -12.49 -1.20 4.43
C LEU A 85 -13.43 -1.87 3.42
N LEU A 86 -14.66 -2.20 3.83
CA LEU A 86 -15.66 -2.81 2.94
C LEU A 86 -15.97 -1.90 1.74
N THR A 87 -16.11 -0.59 1.98
CA THR A 87 -16.34 0.39 0.90
C THR A 87 -15.20 0.40 -0.12
N GLU A 88 -13.95 0.31 0.33
CA GLU A 88 -12.80 0.26 -0.57
C GLU A 88 -12.72 -1.06 -1.35
N ILE A 89 -13.00 -2.19 -0.69
CA ILE A 89 -13.09 -3.51 -1.34
C ILE A 89 -14.16 -3.49 -2.43
N GLN A 90 -15.36 -2.96 -2.14
CA GLN A 90 -16.43 -2.77 -3.12
C GLN A 90 -15.99 -1.93 -4.31
N ARG A 91 -15.36 -0.78 -4.04
CA ARG A 91 -14.87 0.14 -5.07
C ARG A 91 -13.86 -0.53 -6.00
N GLN A 92 -12.95 -1.34 -5.46
CA GLN A 92 -11.94 -2.02 -6.27
C GLN A 92 -12.53 -3.20 -7.05
N THR A 93 -13.39 -4.00 -6.42
CA THR A 93 -14.05 -5.16 -7.06
C THR A 93 -14.94 -4.75 -8.22
N ARG A 94 -15.68 -3.65 -8.10
CA ARG A 94 -16.47 -3.08 -9.21
C ARG A 94 -15.65 -2.63 -10.41
N LYS A 95 -14.35 -2.40 -10.24
CA LYS A 95 -13.41 -2.12 -11.35
C LYS A 95 -12.83 -3.40 -11.96
N GLY A 96 -13.31 -4.57 -11.55
CA GLY A 96 -12.86 -5.88 -12.02
C GLY A 96 -11.63 -6.43 -11.29
N GLY A 97 -11.28 -5.91 -10.11
CA GLY A 97 -10.06 -6.32 -9.38
C GLY A 97 -10.27 -6.68 -7.92
N GLY A 98 -9.47 -7.61 -7.39
CA GLY A 98 -9.35 -7.84 -5.95
C GLY A 98 -8.26 -6.99 -5.31
N ILE A 99 -8.27 -6.88 -3.99
CA ILE A 99 -7.18 -6.22 -3.25
C ILE A 99 -6.29 -7.28 -2.59
N PRO A 100 -4.95 -7.22 -2.73
CA PRO A 100 -4.06 -8.09 -1.97
C PRO A 100 -4.12 -7.76 -0.48
N VAL A 101 -4.34 -8.79 0.36
CA VAL A 101 -4.48 -8.63 1.81
C VAL A 101 -3.21 -8.08 2.46
N ARG A 102 -2.05 -8.32 1.85
CA ARG A 102 -0.78 -7.71 2.29
C ARG A 102 -0.81 -6.17 2.20
N ALA A 103 -1.33 -5.60 1.12
CA ALA A 103 -1.41 -4.15 0.96
C ALA A 103 -2.41 -3.52 1.95
N LEU A 104 -3.51 -4.22 2.24
CA LEU A 104 -4.47 -3.81 3.26
C LEU A 104 -3.83 -3.83 4.66
N LYS A 105 -3.07 -4.88 4.99
CA LYS A 105 -2.35 -5.01 6.27
C LYS A 105 -1.29 -3.91 6.46
N GLU A 106 -0.59 -3.53 5.39
CA GLU A 106 0.37 -2.42 5.44
C GLU A 106 -0.30 -1.07 5.73
N SER A 107 -1.55 -0.89 5.29
CA SER A 107 -2.30 0.34 5.52
C SER A 107 -3.04 0.36 6.86
N TRP A 108 -3.50 -0.80 7.33
CA TRP A 108 -4.19 -0.96 8.60
C TRP A 108 -3.91 -2.36 9.18
N LYS A 109 -3.22 -2.40 10.32
CA LYS A 109 -2.70 -3.64 10.92
C LYS A 109 -3.81 -4.66 11.24
N GLU A 110 -4.98 -4.18 11.64
CA GLU A 110 -6.16 -4.98 11.98
C GLU A 110 -6.98 -5.41 10.75
N ALA A 111 -6.60 -4.98 9.53
CA ALA A 111 -7.33 -5.33 8.31
C ALA A 111 -7.52 -6.84 8.10
N PRO A 112 -6.53 -7.74 8.33
CA PRO A 112 -6.74 -9.18 8.16
C PRO A 112 -7.86 -9.72 9.04
N GLN A 113 -7.97 -9.27 10.29
CA GLN A 113 -9.03 -9.69 11.20
C GLN A 113 -10.39 -9.17 10.72
N ALA A 114 -10.46 -7.90 10.32
CA ALA A 114 -11.69 -7.31 9.79
C ALA A 114 -12.17 -8.01 8.50
N ILE A 115 -11.24 -8.47 7.66
CA ILE A 115 -11.54 -9.27 6.45
C ILE A 115 -12.15 -10.61 6.82
N GLU A 116 -11.62 -11.31 7.84
CA GLU A 116 -12.20 -12.58 8.29
C GLU A 116 -13.61 -12.40 8.88
N GLU A 117 -13.86 -11.30 9.58
CA GLU A 117 -15.20 -10.95 10.06
C GLU A 117 -16.15 -10.68 8.88
N LEU A 118 -15.74 -9.89 7.89
CA LEU A 118 -16.52 -9.62 6.69
C LEU A 118 -16.77 -10.89 5.86
N GLU A 119 -15.81 -11.83 5.84
CA GLU A 119 -15.96 -13.13 5.16
C GLU A 119 -17.01 -13.98 5.86
N LYS A 120 -17.00 -14.03 7.19
CA LYS A 120 -18.02 -14.72 8.00
C LYS A 120 -19.42 -14.10 7.85
N GLU A 121 -19.48 -12.78 7.69
CA GLU A 121 -20.71 -12.03 7.40
C GLU A 121 -21.19 -12.21 5.95
N GLY A 122 -20.39 -12.85 5.09
CA GLY A 122 -20.71 -13.07 3.68
C GLY A 122 -20.60 -11.81 2.82
N GLU A 123 -19.98 -10.74 3.32
CA GLU A 123 -19.80 -9.47 2.61
C GLU A 123 -18.61 -9.50 1.63
N VAL A 124 -17.62 -10.37 1.87
CA VAL A 124 -16.43 -10.51 1.04
C VAL A 124 -16.07 -11.96 0.76
N LEU A 125 -15.40 -12.19 -0.37
CA LEU A 125 -14.78 -13.45 -0.75
C LEU A 125 -13.27 -13.32 -0.61
N VAL A 126 -12.62 -14.33 -0.06
CA VAL A 126 -11.15 -14.34 0.07
C VAL A 126 -10.55 -15.55 -0.63
N THR A 127 -9.36 -15.35 -1.19
CA THR A 127 -8.51 -16.45 -1.66
C THR A 127 -7.40 -16.69 -0.65
N ARG A 128 -7.08 -17.97 -0.43
CA ARG A 128 -6.06 -18.40 0.54
C ARG A 128 -4.96 -19.21 -0.14
N THR A 129 -3.77 -19.22 0.44
CA THR A 129 -2.70 -20.11 0.02
C THR A 129 -3.06 -21.57 0.35
N VAL A 130 -2.72 -22.50 -0.56
CA VAL A 130 -3.08 -23.92 -0.40
C VAL A 130 -2.34 -24.59 0.77
N LYS A 131 -1.11 -24.16 1.04
CA LYS A 131 -0.23 -24.80 2.01
C LYS A 131 -0.58 -24.46 3.47
N ASP A 132 -0.86 -23.19 3.74
CA ASP A 132 -0.95 -22.62 5.08
C ASP A 132 -2.20 -21.75 5.32
N GLY A 133 -3.10 -21.65 4.33
CA GLY A 133 -4.39 -20.98 4.50
C GLY A 133 -4.30 -19.46 4.67
N GLN A 134 -3.13 -18.85 4.39
CA GLN A 134 -2.93 -17.41 4.51
C GLN A 134 -3.80 -16.65 3.50
N LEU A 135 -4.44 -15.59 3.98
CA LEU A 135 -5.19 -14.65 3.15
C LEU A 135 -4.30 -14.03 2.06
N ARG A 136 -4.74 -14.15 0.81
CA ARG A 136 -4.00 -13.67 -0.36
C ARG A 136 -4.69 -12.46 -0.99
N MET A 137 -5.93 -12.63 -1.43
CA MET A 137 -6.75 -11.58 -2.05
C MET A 137 -8.12 -11.52 -1.38
N VAL A 138 -8.71 -10.33 -1.35
CA VAL A 138 -10.11 -10.10 -0.96
C VAL A 138 -10.88 -9.44 -2.10
N PHE A 139 -12.14 -9.84 -2.25
CA PHE A 139 -13.09 -9.35 -3.25
C PHE A 139 -14.42 -9.06 -2.56
N TRP A 140 -15.18 -8.11 -3.08
CA TRP A 140 -16.55 -7.92 -2.63
C TRP A 140 -17.42 -9.10 -3.06
N ASN A 141 -18.26 -9.59 -2.15
CA ASN A 141 -19.27 -10.59 -2.50
C ASN A 141 -20.52 -9.88 -3.06
N GLU A 142 -20.67 -9.87 -4.38
CA GLU A 142 -21.80 -9.20 -5.03
C GLU A 142 -23.12 -9.97 -4.90
N ILE A 143 -23.05 -11.28 -4.57
CA ILE A 143 -24.20 -12.16 -4.49
C ILE A 143 -24.32 -12.68 -3.05
N LYS A 144 -25.29 -12.15 -2.31
CA LYS A 144 -25.60 -12.66 -0.97
C LYS A 144 -26.43 -13.96 -1.11
N PRO A 145 -26.15 -14.98 -0.29
CA PRO A 145 -26.85 -16.27 -0.38
C PRO A 145 -28.35 -16.23 -0.04
N ASP A 146 -28.92 -15.06 0.29
CA ASP A 146 -30.36 -14.89 0.55
C ASP A 146 -31.17 -14.33 -0.63
N ASP A 147 -30.55 -13.93 -1.75
CA ASP A 147 -31.27 -13.45 -2.94
C ASP A 147 -31.39 -14.54 -4.01
N ASP A 148 -32.18 -15.60 -3.76
CA ASP A 148 -32.81 -16.56 -4.71
C ASP A 148 -32.00 -17.05 -5.95
N SER A 149 -30.68 -16.85 -5.95
CA SER A 149 -29.77 -16.91 -7.11
C SER A 149 -28.37 -17.40 -6.73
N GLY A 150 -28.09 -17.55 -5.42
CA GLY A 150 -26.80 -18.02 -4.91
C GLY A 150 -26.68 -19.54 -5.04
N GLY A 151 -25.84 -20.00 -5.98
CA GLY A 151 -25.57 -21.43 -6.16
C GLY A 151 -25.14 -22.11 -4.86
N LYS A 152 -25.83 -23.21 -4.51
CA LYS A 152 -25.56 -24.00 -3.30
C LYS A 152 -24.11 -24.51 -3.30
N GLN A 153 -23.46 -24.50 -2.12
CA GLN A 153 -22.17 -25.16 -1.93
C GLN A 153 -22.27 -26.63 -2.34
N VAL A 154 -21.45 -27.04 -3.31
CA VAL A 154 -21.29 -28.44 -3.67
C VAL A 154 -20.54 -29.16 -2.55
N GLU A 155 -21.23 -30.07 -1.87
CA GLU A 155 -20.63 -30.96 -0.89
C GLU A 155 -19.46 -31.71 -1.54
N LYS A 156 -18.29 -31.65 -0.89
CA LYS A 156 -17.13 -32.44 -1.31
C LYS A 156 -17.44 -33.92 -1.08
N GLY A 157 -17.59 -34.64 -2.18
CA GLY A 157 -17.76 -36.09 -2.20
C GLY A 157 -16.64 -36.82 -1.46
N LYS A 158 -17.08 -37.85 -0.73
CA LYS A 158 -16.36 -38.73 0.18
C LYS A 158 -15.19 -39.48 -0.46
#